data_AF-A0A9W3H3V0-F1
#
_entry.id   AF-A0A9W3H3V0-F1
#
_cell.length_a   1.000
_cell.length_b   1.000
_cell.length_c   1.000
_cell.angle_alpha   90.00
_cell.angle_beta   90.00
_cell.angle_gamma   90.00
#
_symmetry.space_group_name_H-M   'P 1'
#
loop_
_entity.id
_entity.type
_entity.pdbx_description
1 polymer ?
#
loop_
_entity_poly.entity_id
_entity_poly.type
_entity_poly.pdbx_seq_one_letter_code
_entity_poly.pdbx_strand_id
1 'polypeptide(L)'
;MDEFFEQVEEIRGFIDKISENVEEVKRKHSAILASPNPDEKTKEELEELMSDIKKTANKVRSKLKSIEQSIEQEEGLNRSSADLRIRKTQHSTLSRKFVEVMSEYNATQSDYRERCKGRIQRQLEITGRTTTSEELEDMLESGNPAIFASGIIMDSSISKQALSEIETRHSEIIKLENSIRELHDMFMDMAMLVESQGEMIDRIEYNVEHSVDYVERAVSDTKKAVKYQSKARRKKIMIIICCVVLGIVIASTFGGIFG
;
A
#
# COMPACT_ATOMS: atom_id res chain seq x y z
N MET A 1 3.00 -2.17 20.53
CA MET A 1 2.11 -2.71 19.49
C MET A 1 0.83 -1.94 19.33
N ASP A 2 0.16 -1.51 20.42
CA ASP A 2 -1.07 -0.71 20.30
C ASP A 2 -0.87 0.57 19.47
N GLU A 3 0.19 1.34 19.75
CA GLU A 3 0.57 2.53 18.97
C GLU A 3 0.84 2.21 17.48
N PHE A 4 1.44 1.05 17.19
CA PHE A 4 1.66 0.61 15.82
C PHE A 4 0.35 0.26 15.10
N PHE A 5 -0.58 -0.40 15.78
CA PHE A 5 -1.89 -0.70 15.21
C PHE A 5 -2.73 0.55 15.00
N GLU A 6 -2.60 1.55 15.87
CA GLU A 6 -3.22 2.88 15.67
C GLU A 6 -2.68 3.53 14.39
N GLN A 7 -1.36 3.48 14.14
CA GLN A 7 -0.78 3.95 12.88
C GLN A 7 -1.28 3.17 11.66
N VAL A 8 -1.41 1.84 11.77
CA VAL A 8 -1.93 0.98 10.69
C VAL A 8 -3.38 1.35 10.34
N GLU A 9 -4.25 1.52 11.34
CA GLU A 9 -5.65 1.92 11.11
C GLU A 9 -5.76 3.34 10.57
N GLU A 10 -4.89 4.27 11.01
CA GLU A 10 -4.84 5.62 10.46
C GLU A 10 -4.44 5.62 8.97
N ILE A 11 -3.41 4.86 8.59
CA ILE A 11 -3.00 4.71 7.18
C ILE A 11 -4.13 4.09 6.37
N ARG A 12 -4.77 3.05 6.89
CA ARG A 12 -5.92 2.41 6.24
C ARG A 12 -7.06 3.39 6.01
N GLY A 13 -7.42 4.19 7.01
CA GLY A 13 -8.45 5.22 6.89
C GLY A 13 -8.11 6.27 5.83
N PHE A 14 -6.83 6.65 5.69
CA PHE A 14 -6.40 7.53 4.61
C PHE A 14 -6.48 6.88 3.23
N ILE A 15 -6.11 5.60 3.09
CA ILE A 15 -6.26 4.86 1.82
C ILE A 15 -7.73 4.76 1.43
N ASP A 16 -8.60 4.42 2.37
CA ASP A 16 -10.05 4.34 2.14
C ASP A 16 -10.61 5.72 1.74
N LYS A 17 -10.11 6.80 2.34
CA LYS A 17 -10.49 8.17 1.96
C LYS A 17 -10.05 8.54 0.54
N ILE A 18 -8.85 8.12 0.13
CA ILE A 18 -8.40 8.32 -1.26
C ILE A 18 -9.33 7.55 -2.21
N SER A 19 -9.65 6.30 -1.90
CA SER A 19 -10.55 5.48 -2.72
C SER A 19 -11.94 6.12 -2.87
N GLU A 20 -12.51 6.67 -1.80
CA GLU A 20 -13.76 7.44 -1.86
C GLU A 20 -13.64 8.66 -2.78
N ASN A 21 -12.57 9.45 -2.61
CA ASN A 21 -12.35 10.63 -3.43
C ASN A 21 -12.14 10.28 -4.91
N VAL A 22 -11.50 9.15 -5.24
CA VAL A 22 -11.35 8.67 -6.62
C VAL A 22 -12.71 8.39 -7.27
N GLU A 23 -13.64 7.78 -6.54
CA GLU A 23 -15.00 7.56 -7.03
C GLU A 23 -15.77 8.87 -7.23
N GLU A 24 -15.59 9.85 -6.35
CA GLU A 24 -16.16 11.19 -6.55
C GLU A 24 -15.55 11.90 -7.76
N VAL A 25 -14.25 11.77 -7.99
CA VAL A 25 -13.57 12.29 -9.20
C VAL A 25 -14.20 11.69 -10.47
N LYS A 26 -14.47 10.38 -10.51
CA LYS A 26 -15.17 9.74 -11.64
C LYS A 26 -16.56 10.34 -11.89
N ARG A 27 -17.31 10.63 -10.83
CA ARG A 27 -18.64 11.28 -10.92
C ARG A 27 -18.53 12.70 -11.46
N LYS A 28 -17.60 13.50 -10.95
CA LYS A 28 -17.37 14.88 -11.42
C LYS A 28 -16.91 14.90 -12.87
N HIS A 29 -15.95 14.07 -13.25
CA HIS A 29 -15.54 13.90 -14.65
C HIS A 29 -16.71 13.60 -15.59
N SER A 30 -17.59 12.68 -15.18
CA SER A 30 -18.77 12.33 -15.97
C SER A 30 -19.75 13.50 -16.09
N ALA A 31 -19.97 14.26 -15.02
CA ALA A 31 -20.82 15.46 -15.04
C ALA A 31 -20.23 16.56 -15.96
N ILE A 32 -18.92 16.81 -15.88
CA ILE A 32 -18.23 17.83 -16.69
C ILE A 32 -18.27 17.46 -18.18
N LEU A 33 -18.20 16.17 -18.54
CA LEU A 33 -18.30 15.69 -19.93
C LEU A 33 -19.74 15.61 -20.47
N ALA A 34 -20.75 15.67 -19.60
CA ALA A 34 -22.15 15.62 -20.00
C ALA A 34 -22.68 16.97 -20.49
N SER A 35 -22.04 18.08 -20.11
CA SER A 35 -22.42 19.44 -20.54
C SER A 35 -21.34 20.06 -21.44
N PRO A 36 -21.69 20.72 -22.56
CA PRO A 36 -20.77 21.54 -23.35
C PRO A 36 -20.15 22.67 -22.52
N ASN A 37 -20.94 23.26 -21.61
CA ASN A 37 -20.54 24.31 -20.69
C ASN A 37 -20.76 23.81 -19.26
N PRO A 38 -19.79 23.09 -18.68
CA PRO A 38 -19.86 22.64 -17.30
C PRO A 38 -19.84 23.84 -16.34
N ASP A 39 -20.60 23.74 -15.25
CA ASP A 39 -20.63 24.77 -14.22
C ASP A 39 -19.27 24.88 -13.50
N GLU A 40 -18.88 26.11 -13.18
CA GLU A 40 -17.58 26.37 -12.56
C GLU A 40 -17.46 25.73 -11.18
N LYS A 41 -18.58 25.62 -10.46
CA LYS A 41 -18.62 24.96 -9.15
C LYS A 41 -18.21 23.49 -9.24
N THR A 42 -18.68 22.74 -10.23
CA THR A 42 -18.29 21.33 -10.41
C THR A 42 -16.80 21.20 -10.75
N LYS A 43 -16.21 22.17 -11.47
CA LYS A 43 -14.76 22.20 -11.73
C LYS A 43 -13.96 22.51 -10.46
N GLU A 44 -14.38 23.49 -9.67
CA GLU A 44 -13.75 23.81 -8.38
C GLU A 44 -13.78 22.61 -7.44
N GLU A 45 -14.91 21.91 -7.34
CA GLU A 45 -15.05 20.68 -6.54
C GLU A 45 -14.12 19.55 -7.03
N LEU A 46 -13.92 19.43 -8.35
CA LEU A 46 -12.96 18.47 -8.92
C LEU A 46 -11.52 18.83 -8.53
N GLU A 47 -11.15 20.11 -8.61
CA GLU A 47 -9.81 20.59 -8.22
C GLU A 47 -9.54 20.39 -6.73
N GLU A 48 -10.54 20.61 -5.88
CA GLU A 48 -10.46 20.33 -4.44
C GLU A 48 -10.22 18.83 -4.18
N LEU A 49 -10.99 17.95 -4.84
CA LEU A 49 -10.81 16.50 -4.74
C LEU A 49 -9.41 16.05 -5.16
N MET A 50 -8.88 16.58 -6.27
CA MET A 50 -7.51 16.28 -6.73
C MET A 50 -6.47 16.74 -5.71
N SER A 51 -6.65 17.94 -5.14
CA SER A 51 -5.78 18.48 -4.08
C SER A 51 -5.79 17.61 -2.84
N ASP A 52 -6.97 17.11 -2.45
CA ASP A 52 -7.13 16.28 -1.26
C ASP A 52 -6.59 14.86 -1.44
N ILE A 53 -6.75 14.28 -2.64
CA ILE A 53 -6.07 13.03 -3.01
C ILE A 53 -4.56 13.20 -2.88
N LYS A 54 -3.98 14.26 -3.46
CA LYS A 54 -2.54 14.54 -3.38
C LYS A 54 -2.06 14.71 -1.93
N LYS A 55 -2.77 15.49 -1.11
CA LYS A 55 -2.40 15.70 0.30
C LYS A 55 -2.46 14.39 1.09
N THR A 56 -3.53 13.63 0.92
CA THR A 56 -3.76 12.38 1.66
C THR A 56 -2.77 11.29 1.24
N ALA A 57 -2.50 11.19 -0.06
CA ALA A 57 -1.51 10.25 -0.60
C ALA A 57 -0.09 10.57 -0.10
N ASN A 58 0.28 11.85 0.03
CA ASN A 58 1.54 12.24 0.65
C ASN A 58 1.63 11.88 2.15
N LYS A 59 0.51 11.97 2.89
CA LYS A 59 0.45 11.51 4.29
C LYS A 59 0.66 9.99 4.39
N VAL A 60 -0.02 9.22 3.54
CA VAL A 60 0.15 7.75 3.47
C VAL A 60 1.60 7.40 3.15
N ARG A 61 2.19 8.01 2.12
CA ARG A 61 3.59 7.80 1.75
C ARG A 61 4.55 8.07 2.92
N SER A 62 4.38 9.22 3.60
CA SER A 62 5.24 9.59 4.73
C SER A 62 5.13 8.58 5.88
N LYS A 63 3.92 8.13 6.22
CA LYS A 63 3.70 7.14 7.28
C LYS A 63 4.24 5.75 6.91
N LEU A 64 4.04 5.29 5.67
CA LEU A 64 4.62 4.02 5.20
C LEU A 64 6.15 4.05 5.28
N LYS A 65 6.77 5.14 4.83
CA LYS A 65 8.23 5.33 4.94
C LYS A 65 8.73 5.35 6.39
N SER A 66 7.95 5.91 7.32
CA SER A 66 8.27 5.85 8.75
C SER A 66 8.23 4.42 9.30
N ILE A 67 7.29 3.58 8.83
CA ILE A 67 7.21 2.17 9.23
C ILE A 67 8.39 1.40 8.62
N GLU A 68 8.73 1.65 7.36
CA GLU A 68 9.89 1.07 6.67
C GLU A 68 11.19 1.33 7.44
N GLN A 69 11.46 2.59 7.80
CA GLN A 69 12.64 2.95 8.60
C GLN A 69 12.66 2.27 9.98
N SER A 70 11.50 2.13 10.63
CA SER A 70 11.38 1.40 11.89
C SER A 70 11.71 -0.09 11.73
N ILE A 71 11.33 -0.71 10.59
CA ILE A 71 11.65 -2.10 10.28
C ILE A 71 13.16 -2.26 10.07
N GLU A 72 13.78 -1.41 9.25
CA GLU A 72 15.22 -1.46 8.96
C GLU A 72 16.06 -1.29 10.24
N GLN A 73 15.65 -0.39 11.14
CA GLN A 73 16.30 -0.18 12.42
C GLN A 73 16.25 -1.43 13.33
N GLU A 74 15.10 -2.11 13.37
CA GLU A 74 14.95 -3.35 14.16
C GLU A 74 15.72 -4.53 13.57
N GLU A 75 15.82 -4.60 12.23
CA GLU A 75 16.64 -5.60 11.53
C GLU A 75 18.13 -5.43 11.83
N GLY A 76 18.64 -4.20 11.86
CA GLY A 76 20.03 -3.91 12.21
C GLY A 76 20.42 -4.36 13.62
N LEU A 77 19.43 -4.53 14.51
CA LEU A 77 19.61 -5.05 15.88
C LEU A 77 19.50 -6.58 15.96
N ASN A 78 19.35 -7.27 14.82
CA ASN A 78 19.20 -8.73 14.69
C ASN A 78 18.03 -9.31 15.52
N ARG A 79 16.98 -8.50 15.72
CA ARG A 79 15.77 -8.89 16.47
C ARG A 79 14.75 -9.53 15.53
N SER A 80 14.93 -10.81 15.20
CA SER A 80 13.88 -11.58 14.51
C SER A 80 12.74 -11.93 15.50
N SER A 81 11.85 -10.97 15.72
CA SER A 81 10.73 -11.09 16.67
C SER A 81 9.38 -11.20 15.95
N ALA A 82 8.36 -11.67 16.67
CA ALA A 82 6.99 -11.65 16.15
C ALA A 82 6.50 -10.22 15.84
N ASP A 83 6.95 -9.23 16.61
CA ASP A 83 6.66 -7.81 16.41
C ASP A 83 7.16 -7.33 15.04
N LEU A 84 8.43 -7.59 14.72
CA LEU A 84 9.04 -7.26 13.44
C LEU A 84 8.31 -7.91 12.25
N ARG A 85 7.92 -9.19 12.38
CA ARG A 85 7.16 -9.87 11.33
C ARG A 85 5.78 -9.22 11.10
N ILE A 86 5.09 -8.84 12.17
CA ILE A 86 3.80 -8.15 12.06
C ILE A 86 3.99 -6.81 11.35
N ARG A 87 5.00 -6.01 11.75
CA ARG A 87 5.30 -4.72 11.11
C ARG A 87 5.54 -4.85 9.61
N LYS A 88 6.40 -5.80 9.21
CA LYS A 88 6.67 -6.07 7.79
C LYS A 88 5.44 -6.49 7.01
N THR A 89 4.64 -7.40 7.57
CA THR A 89 3.42 -7.89 6.91
C THR A 89 2.40 -6.78 6.72
N GLN A 90 2.19 -5.95 7.76
CA GLN A 90 1.27 -4.81 7.71
C GLN A 90 1.75 -3.74 6.74
N HIS A 91 3.04 -3.36 6.82
CA HIS A 91 3.66 -2.45 5.87
C HIS A 91 3.42 -2.90 4.43
N SER A 92 3.70 -4.18 4.14
CA SER A 92 3.52 -4.71 2.79
C SER A 92 2.07 -4.69 2.32
N THR A 93 1.15 -5.08 3.19
CA THR A 93 -0.29 -5.10 2.88
C THR A 93 -0.82 -3.69 2.59
N LEU A 94 -0.46 -2.71 3.43
CA LEU A 94 -0.86 -1.32 3.26
C LEU A 94 -0.23 -0.69 2.00
N SER A 95 1.05 -0.95 1.74
CA SER A 95 1.74 -0.47 0.54
C SER A 95 1.08 -1.00 -0.73
N ARG A 96 0.73 -2.29 -0.78
CA ARG A 96 0.02 -2.88 -1.92
C ARG A 96 -1.35 -2.22 -2.15
N LYS A 97 -2.14 -2.06 -1.08
CA LYS A 97 -3.45 -1.38 -1.17
C LYS A 97 -3.32 0.06 -1.62
N PHE A 98 -2.31 0.78 -1.14
CA PHE A 98 -2.06 2.15 -1.55
C PHE A 98 -1.72 2.24 -3.04
N VAL A 99 -0.84 1.37 -3.54
CA VAL A 99 -0.51 1.29 -4.97
C VAL A 99 -1.74 0.97 -5.82
N GLU A 100 -2.57 0.03 -5.38
CA GLU A 100 -3.82 -0.33 -6.06
C GLU A 100 -4.74 0.89 -6.23
N VAL A 101 -5.00 1.64 -5.15
CA VAL A 101 -5.86 2.84 -5.20
C VAL A 101 -5.25 3.95 -6.05
N MET A 102 -3.94 4.17 -5.98
CA MET A 102 -3.27 5.18 -6.81
C MET A 102 -3.21 4.79 -8.28
N SER A 103 -3.12 3.50 -8.59
CA SER A 103 -3.21 2.98 -9.95
C SER A 103 -4.62 3.20 -10.53
N GLU A 104 -5.65 2.97 -9.73
CA GLU A 104 -7.05 3.26 -10.10
C GLU A 104 -7.27 4.76 -10.34
N TYR A 105 -6.68 5.63 -9.52
CA TYR A 105 -6.69 7.06 -9.76
C TYR A 105 -6.04 7.42 -11.10
N ASN A 106 -4.85 6.88 -11.39
CA ASN A 106 -4.17 7.13 -12.66
C ASN A 106 -4.97 6.63 -13.86
N ALA A 107 -5.58 5.44 -13.76
CA ALA A 107 -6.44 4.90 -14.80
C ALA A 107 -7.67 5.80 -15.03
N THR A 108 -8.29 6.30 -13.96
CA THR A 108 -9.39 7.26 -14.02
C THR A 108 -9.02 8.53 -14.76
N GLN A 109 -7.84 9.09 -14.45
CA GLN A 109 -7.34 10.28 -15.13
C GLN A 109 -7.03 9.99 -16.62
N SER A 110 -6.35 8.88 -16.93
CA SER A 110 -6.05 8.52 -18.32
C SER A 110 -7.32 8.33 -19.15
N ASP A 111 -8.36 7.71 -18.60
CA ASP A 111 -9.65 7.54 -19.27
C ASP A 111 -10.35 8.89 -19.49
N TYR A 112 -10.31 9.81 -18.51
CA TYR A 112 -10.87 11.15 -18.70
C TYR A 112 -10.13 11.95 -19.76
N ARG A 113 -8.79 11.87 -19.82
CA ARG A 113 -7.97 12.49 -20.87
C ARG A 113 -8.40 12.03 -22.25
N GLU A 114 -8.55 10.72 -22.45
CA GLU A 114 -8.96 10.15 -23.73
C GLU A 114 -10.38 10.59 -24.11
N ARG A 115 -11.31 10.65 -23.14
CA ARG A 115 -12.66 11.19 -23.38
C ARG A 115 -12.64 12.67 -23.76
N CYS A 116 -11.80 13.49 -23.13
CA CYS A 116 -11.61 14.90 -23.51
C CYS A 116 -11.04 15.02 -24.92
N LYS A 117 -10.02 14.22 -25.26
CA LYS A 117 -9.45 14.15 -26.61
C LYS A 117 -10.51 13.80 -27.66
N GLY A 118 -11.32 12.78 -27.41
CA GLY A 118 -12.43 12.40 -28.31
C GLY A 118 -13.49 13.49 -28.46
N ARG A 119 -13.78 14.28 -27.41
CA ARG A 119 -14.65 15.46 -27.51
C ARG A 119 -14.04 16.55 -28.39
N ILE A 120 -12.76 16.86 -28.24
CA ILE A 120 -12.06 17.84 -29.08
C ILE A 120 -12.09 17.40 -30.55
N GLN A 121 -11.78 16.13 -30.82
CA GLN A 121 -11.83 15.57 -32.17
C GLN A 121 -13.22 15.76 -32.79
N ARG A 122 -14.28 15.47 -32.03
CA ARG A 122 -15.66 15.63 -32.51
C ARG A 122 -16.02 17.09 -32.80
N GLN A 123 -15.53 18.04 -31.99
CA GLN A 123 -15.75 19.47 -32.23
C GLN A 123 -14.98 19.98 -33.46
N LEU A 124 -13.77 19.46 -33.72
CA LEU A 124 -13.03 19.75 -34.95
C LEU A 124 -13.79 19.28 -36.19
N GLU A 125 -14.37 18.08 -36.16
CA GLU A 125 -15.22 17.57 -37.25
C GLU A 125 -16.45 18.46 -37.51
N ILE A 126 -17.11 18.97 -36.46
CA ILE A 126 -18.26 19.89 -36.58
C ILE A 126 -17.85 21.18 -37.30
N THR A 127 -16.62 21.65 -37.10
CA THR A 127 -16.08 22.82 -37.80
C THR A 127 -15.56 22.53 -39.20
N GLY A 128 -15.67 21.28 -39.67
CA GLY A 128 -15.26 20.85 -41.01
C GLY A 128 -13.79 20.46 -41.13
N ARG A 129 -13.08 20.32 -40.00
CA ARG A 129 -11.68 19.89 -39.97
C ARG A 129 -11.59 18.43 -39.51
N THR A 130 -11.33 17.52 -40.44
CA THR A 130 -10.98 16.14 -40.09
C THR A 130 -9.58 16.13 -39.49
N THR A 131 -9.39 15.48 -38.35
CA THR A 131 -8.10 15.37 -37.66
C THR A 131 -7.93 13.94 -37.18
N THR A 132 -6.79 13.35 -37.50
CA THR A 132 -6.42 12.01 -37.03
C THR A 132 -6.05 12.04 -35.54
N SER A 133 -6.02 10.87 -34.89
CA SER A 133 -5.66 10.79 -33.47
C SER A 133 -4.22 11.25 -33.19
N GLU A 134 -3.30 11.02 -34.15
CA GLU A 134 -1.89 11.42 -34.06
C GLU A 134 -1.75 12.95 -34.24
N GLU A 135 -2.35 13.52 -35.29
CA GLU A 135 -2.35 14.98 -35.49
C GLU A 135 -2.99 15.73 -34.30
N LEU A 136 -4.02 15.16 -33.68
CA LEU A 136 -4.64 15.76 -32.51
C LEU A 136 -3.72 15.68 -31.28
N GLU A 137 -2.93 14.61 -31.14
CA GLU A 137 -1.94 14.50 -30.07
C GLU A 137 -0.85 15.55 -30.24
N ASP A 138 -0.31 15.71 -31.45
CA ASP A 138 0.68 16.76 -31.77
C ASP A 138 0.14 18.15 -31.42
N MET A 139 -1.15 18.39 -31.67
CA MET A 139 -1.80 19.66 -31.32
C MET A 139 -1.86 19.88 -29.80
N LEU A 140 -2.18 18.84 -29.03
CA LEU A 140 -2.20 18.89 -27.56
C LEU A 140 -0.79 19.10 -26.98
N GLU A 141 0.21 18.39 -27.51
CA GLU A 141 1.61 18.49 -27.08
C GLU A 141 2.26 19.83 -27.43
N SER A 142 1.80 20.50 -28.49
CA SER A 142 2.34 21.79 -28.94
C SER A 142 2.23 22.91 -27.89
N GLY A 143 1.33 22.76 -26.90
CA GLY A 143 1.10 23.74 -25.85
C GLY A 143 0.58 25.09 -26.34
N ASN A 144 0.14 25.21 -27.60
CA ASN A 144 -0.36 26.44 -28.19
C ASN A 144 -1.90 26.41 -28.31
N PRO A 145 -2.67 27.09 -27.44
CA PRO A 145 -4.14 27.07 -27.50
C PRO A 145 -4.71 27.58 -28.83
N ALA A 146 -3.99 28.48 -29.52
CA ALA A 146 -4.42 29.03 -30.80
C ALA A 146 -4.37 28.01 -31.96
N ILE A 147 -3.72 26.85 -31.76
CA ILE A 147 -3.64 25.80 -32.80
C ILE A 147 -5.02 25.23 -33.16
N PHE A 148 -5.95 25.25 -32.21
CA PHE A 148 -7.34 24.82 -32.40
C PHE A 148 -8.17 25.85 -33.14
N ALA A 149 -7.91 27.15 -32.92
CA ALA A 149 -8.55 28.24 -33.65
C ALA A 149 -8.03 28.35 -35.09
N SER A 150 -6.79 27.92 -35.34
CA SER A 150 -6.16 27.94 -36.66
C SER A 150 -6.86 26.96 -37.62
N GLY A 151 -7.46 27.51 -38.67
CA GLY A 151 -8.18 26.73 -39.69
C GLY A 151 -9.69 26.57 -39.46
N ILE A 152 -10.25 27.12 -38.37
CA ILE A 152 -11.70 27.18 -38.15
C ILE A 152 -12.24 28.51 -38.68
N ILE A 153 -13.25 28.44 -39.55
CA ILE A 153 -13.97 29.63 -40.04
C ILE A 153 -14.86 30.18 -38.92
N MET A 154 -14.55 31.36 -38.39
CA MET A 154 -15.26 32.00 -37.26
C MET A 154 -16.61 32.66 -37.63
N ASP A 155 -17.09 32.45 -38.86
CA ASP A 155 -18.27 33.13 -39.38
C ASP A 155 -19.60 32.57 -38.85
N SER A 156 -19.57 31.37 -38.27
CA SER A 156 -20.74 30.70 -37.70
C SER A 156 -20.74 30.73 -36.17
N SER A 157 -21.92 30.94 -35.57
CA SER A 157 -22.12 30.78 -34.12
C SER A 157 -21.78 29.37 -33.65
N ILE A 158 -21.94 28.37 -34.52
CA ILE A 158 -21.59 26.97 -34.25
C ILE A 158 -20.07 26.82 -34.10
N SER A 159 -19.29 27.44 -34.99
CA SER A 159 -17.82 27.39 -34.93
C SER A 159 -17.29 28.04 -33.65
N LYS A 160 -17.89 29.15 -33.21
CA LYS A 160 -17.52 29.82 -31.96
C LYS A 160 -17.82 28.95 -30.73
N GLN A 161 -18.97 28.27 -30.73
CA GLN A 161 -19.33 27.35 -29.64
C GLN A 161 -18.39 26.13 -29.62
N ALA A 162 -18.09 25.55 -30.77
CA ALA A 162 -17.17 24.43 -30.89
C ALA A 162 -15.77 24.80 -30.37
N LEU A 163 -15.27 25.97 -30.74
CA LEU A 163 -13.98 26.46 -30.25
C LEU A 163 -13.96 26.67 -28.73
N SER A 164 -15.02 27.25 -28.16
CA SER A 164 -15.15 27.44 -26.71
C SER A 164 -15.16 26.10 -25.95
N GLU A 165 -15.82 25.08 -26.50
CA GLU A 165 -15.80 23.74 -25.92
C GLU A 165 -14.40 23.11 -26.04
N ILE A 166 -13.73 23.25 -27.19
CA ILE A 166 -12.35 22.77 -27.39
C ILE A 166 -11.40 23.40 -26.36
N GLU A 167 -11.44 24.71 -26.19
CA GLU A 167 -10.61 25.43 -25.21
C GLU A 167 -10.87 24.92 -23.79
N THR A 168 -12.14 24.70 -23.44
CA THR A 168 -12.53 24.14 -22.14
C THR A 168 -11.93 22.76 -21.95
N ARG A 169 -12.09 21.84 -22.91
CA ARG A 169 -11.54 20.47 -22.81
C ARG A 169 -10.01 20.43 -22.80
N HIS A 170 -9.38 21.30 -23.57
CA HIS A 170 -7.92 21.41 -23.59
C HIS A 170 -7.40 21.90 -22.23
N SER A 171 -8.05 22.89 -21.61
CA SER A 171 -7.71 23.33 -20.25
C SER A 171 -7.83 22.20 -19.23
N GLU A 172 -8.87 21.38 -19.32
CA GLU A 172 -9.05 20.22 -18.46
C GLU A 172 -7.95 19.16 -18.65
N ILE A 173 -7.51 18.89 -19.89
CA ILE A 173 -6.37 18.01 -20.18
C ILE A 173 -5.09 18.54 -19.51
N ILE A 174 -4.82 19.85 -19.62
CA ILE A 174 -3.63 20.46 -18.99
C ILE A 174 -3.66 20.28 -17.47
N LYS A 175 -4.80 20.55 -16.83
CA LYS A 175 -4.95 20.38 -15.37
C LYS A 175 -4.71 18.93 -14.95
N LEU A 176 -5.23 17.99 -15.72
CA LEU A 176 -5.05 16.56 -15.51
C LEU A 176 -3.59 16.13 -15.63
N GLU A 177 -2.92 16.53 -16.71
CA GLU A 177 -1.51 16.20 -16.92
C GLU A 177 -0.61 16.79 -15.84
N ASN A 178 -0.92 18.00 -15.35
CA ASN A 178 -0.25 18.58 -14.20
C ASN A 178 -0.49 17.74 -12.94
N SER A 179 -1.73 17.30 -12.68
CA SER A 179 -2.04 16.44 -11.52
C SER A 179 -1.27 15.11 -11.56
N ILE A 180 -1.22 14.45 -12.73
CA ILE A 180 -0.44 13.21 -12.92
C ILE A 180 1.06 13.48 -12.73
N ARG A 181 1.59 14.56 -13.31
CA ARG A 181 3.01 14.93 -13.19
C ARG A 181 3.40 15.20 -11.75
N GLU A 182 2.55 15.85 -10.97
CA GLU A 182 2.79 16.09 -9.54
C GLU A 182 2.82 14.81 -8.70
N LEU A 183 2.18 13.74 -9.18
CA LEU A 183 2.20 12.42 -8.55
C LEU A 183 3.25 11.50 -9.13
N HIS A 184 3.98 11.92 -10.16
CA HIS A 184 5.02 11.11 -10.82
C HIS A 184 6.06 10.61 -9.82
N ASP A 185 6.57 11.50 -8.95
CA ASP A 185 7.56 11.12 -7.93
C ASP A 185 7.00 10.09 -6.95
N MET A 186 5.69 10.17 -6.65
CA MET A 186 5.01 9.19 -5.81
C MET A 186 4.86 7.84 -6.52
N PHE A 187 4.54 7.82 -7.82
CA PHE A 187 4.49 6.59 -8.61
C PHE A 187 5.85 5.91 -8.73
N MET A 188 6.93 6.69 -8.88
CA MET A 188 8.30 6.16 -8.92
C MET A 188 8.71 5.57 -7.57
N ASP A 189 8.43 6.26 -6.47
CA ASP A 189 8.64 5.74 -5.12
C ASP A 189 7.86 4.43 -4.91
N MET A 190 6.59 4.37 -5.33
CA MET A 190 5.74 3.18 -5.19
C MET A 190 6.22 2.00 -6.03
N ALA A 191 6.72 2.24 -7.25
CA ALA A 191 7.26 1.19 -8.11
C ALA A 191 8.45 0.49 -7.45
N MET A 192 9.39 1.27 -6.88
CA MET A 192 10.53 0.73 -6.14
C MET A 192 10.11 -0.01 -4.87
N LEU A 193 9.13 0.53 -4.14
CA LEU A 193 8.64 -0.04 -2.89
C LEU A 193 7.92 -1.39 -3.12
N VAL A 194 7.19 -1.55 -4.23
CA VAL A 194 6.53 -2.83 -4.58
C VAL A 194 7.54 -3.88 -5.07
N GLU A 195 8.56 -3.47 -5.84
CA GLU A 195 9.60 -4.37 -6.32
C GLU A 195 10.42 -4.98 -5.17
N SER A 196 10.80 -4.17 -4.17
CA SER A 196 11.57 -4.63 -3.00
C SER A 196 10.77 -5.54 -2.04
N GLN A 197 9.43 -5.49 -2.08
CA GLN A 197 8.57 -6.28 -1.20
C GLN A 197 8.47 -7.76 -1.58
N GLY A 198 8.73 -8.13 -2.85
CA GLY A 198 8.67 -9.52 -3.32
C GLY A 198 9.63 -10.44 -2.54
N GLU A 199 10.82 -9.94 -2.18
CA GLU A 199 11.82 -10.70 -1.42
C GLU A 199 11.50 -10.77 0.09
N MET A 200 10.77 -9.79 0.62
CA MET A 200 10.50 -9.68 2.06
C MET A 200 9.36 -10.59 2.53
N ILE A 201 8.30 -10.74 1.73
CA ILE A 201 7.16 -11.64 2.03
C ILE A 201 7.63 -13.09 2.06
N ASP A 202 8.46 -13.50 1.09
CA ASP A 202 9.00 -14.86 0.97
C ASP A 202 9.81 -15.25 2.23
N ARG A 203 10.56 -14.29 2.78
CA ARG A 203 11.27 -14.46 4.06
C ARG A 203 10.35 -14.54 5.29
N ILE A 204 9.15 -13.95 5.26
CA ILE A 204 8.20 -14.03 6.38
C ILE A 204 7.52 -15.39 6.39
N GLU A 205 7.08 -15.88 5.23
CA GLU A 205 6.51 -17.22 5.09
C GLU A 205 7.52 -18.28 5.55
N TYR A 206 8.77 -18.17 5.08
CA TYR A 206 9.90 -18.99 5.52
C TYR A 206 10.16 -18.91 7.05
N ASN A 207 10.15 -17.71 7.65
CA ASN A 207 10.40 -17.54 9.08
C ASN A 207 9.22 -17.99 9.97
N VAL A 208 7.98 -17.91 9.49
CA VAL A 208 6.80 -18.43 10.18
C VAL A 208 6.83 -19.96 10.18
N GLU A 209 7.13 -20.57 9.04
CA GLU A 209 7.32 -22.02 8.92
C GLU A 209 8.36 -22.54 9.93
N HIS A 210 9.53 -21.90 10.01
CA HIS A 210 10.53 -22.29 10.99
C HIS A 210 10.21 -21.90 12.45
N SER A 211 9.44 -20.84 12.69
CA SER A 211 8.98 -20.53 14.05
C SER A 211 8.07 -21.64 14.60
N VAL A 212 7.25 -22.26 13.73
CA VAL A 212 6.46 -23.45 14.10
C VAL A 212 7.38 -24.61 14.46
N ASP A 213 8.43 -24.87 13.67
CA ASP A 213 9.43 -25.91 13.97
C ASP A 213 10.11 -25.71 15.34
N TYR A 214 10.47 -24.48 15.69
CA TYR A 214 11.11 -24.16 16.97
C TYR A 214 10.16 -24.38 18.15
N VAL A 215 8.89 -23.99 18.03
CA VAL A 215 7.86 -24.21 19.06
C VAL A 215 7.60 -25.71 19.22
N GLU A 216 7.50 -26.46 18.13
CA GLU A 216 7.26 -27.90 18.18
C GLU A 216 8.42 -28.65 18.84
N ARG A 217 9.67 -28.27 18.52
CA ARG A 217 10.86 -28.80 19.21
C ARG A 217 10.90 -28.41 20.68
N ALA A 218 10.56 -27.18 21.05
CA ALA A 218 10.50 -26.75 22.44
C ALA A 218 9.43 -27.50 23.25
N VAL A 219 8.26 -27.77 22.66
CA VAL A 219 7.20 -28.60 23.27
C VAL A 219 7.68 -30.05 23.43
N SER A 220 8.39 -30.59 22.45
CA SER A 220 8.99 -31.93 22.53
C SER A 220 10.04 -32.03 23.65
N ASP A 221 10.92 -31.03 23.76
CA ASP A 221 12.01 -31.02 24.73
C ASP A 221 11.52 -30.75 26.16
N THR A 222 10.51 -29.91 26.35
CA THR A 222 9.85 -29.76 27.66
C THR A 222 9.17 -31.05 28.10
N LYS A 223 8.53 -31.79 27.17
CA LYS A 223 7.94 -33.11 27.45
C LYS A 223 9.01 -34.15 27.81
N LYS A 224 10.17 -34.14 27.15
CA LYS A 224 11.32 -34.98 27.51
C LYS A 224 11.89 -34.59 28.87
N ALA A 225 12.02 -33.29 29.16
CA ALA A 225 12.53 -32.79 30.44
C ALA A 225 11.66 -33.25 31.62
N VAL A 226 10.33 -33.19 31.49
CA VAL A 226 9.39 -33.73 32.51
C VAL A 226 9.57 -35.25 32.70
N LYS A 227 9.72 -36.00 31.60
CA LYS A 227 10.03 -37.44 31.69
C LYS A 227 11.35 -37.69 32.41
N TYR A 228 12.42 -36.97 32.09
CA TYR A 228 13.71 -37.12 32.76
C TYR A 228 13.64 -36.75 34.24
N GLN A 229 12.94 -35.66 34.59
CA GLN A 229 12.73 -35.25 35.98
C GLN A 229 11.97 -36.33 36.78
N SER A 230 10.95 -36.97 36.18
CA SER A 230 10.21 -38.05 36.83
C SER A 230 11.09 -39.29 37.07
N LYS A 231 11.94 -39.68 36.11
CA LYS A 231 12.87 -40.80 36.24
C LYS A 231 13.97 -40.50 37.27
N ALA A 232 14.50 -39.26 37.27
CA ALA A 232 15.49 -38.83 38.25
C ALA A 232 14.95 -38.88 39.68
N ARG A 233 13.69 -38.45 39.91
CA ARG A 233 13.02 -38.58 41.22
C ARG A 233 12.92 -40.03 41.68
N ARG A 234 12.51 -40.96 40.79
CA ARG A 234 12.44 -42.40 41.12
C ARG A 234 13.81 -42.97 41.48
N LYS A 235 14.86 -42.63 40.72
CA LYS A 235 16.24 -43.05 41.03
C LYS A 235 16.72 -42.49 42.36
N LYS A 236 16.40 -41.23 42.67
CA LYS A 236 16.76 -40.59 43.95
C LYS A 236 16.13 -41.31 45.15
N ILE A 237 14.85 -41.70 45.04
CA ILE A 237 14.14 -42.48 46.06
C ILE A 237 14.80 -43.85 46.26
N MET A 238 15.11 -44.55 45.16
CA MET A 238 15.79 -45.85 45.24
C MET A 238 17.17 -45.75 45.91
N ILE A 239 17.94 -44.71 45.61
CA ILE A 239 19.23 -44.46 46.26
C ILE A 239 19.06 -44.22 47.77
N ILE A 240 18.06 -43.41 48.17
CA ILE A 240 17.76 -43.15 49.59
C ILE A 240 17.41 -44.46 50.31
N ILE A 241 16.56 -45.30 49.72
CA ILE A 241 16.19 -46.60 50.30
C ILE A 241 17.43 -47.49 50.48
N CYS A 242 18.29 -47.59 49.45
CA CYS A 242 19.55 -48.36 49.56
C CYS A 242 20.46 -47.84 50.67
N CYS A 243 20.62 -46.52 50.80
CA CYS A 243 21.43 -45.92 51.86
C CYS A 243 20.88 -46.20 53.26
N VAL A 244 19.56 -46.17 53.45
CA VAL A 244 18.91 -46.49 54.73
C VAL A 244 19.14 -47.96 55.09
N VAL A 245 18.95 -48.89 54.14
CA VAL A 245 19.18 -50.32 54.37
C VAL A 245 20.63 -50.59 54.74
N LEU A 246 21.59 -50.00 54.01
CA LEU A 246 23.02 -50.12 54.34
C LEU A 246 23.34 -49.58 55.73
N GLY A 247 22.76 -48.43 56.10
CA GLY A 247 22.92 -47.86 57.44
C GLY A 247 22.43 -48.78 58.56
N ILE A 248 21.27 -49.44 58.36
CA ILE A 248 20.72 -50.42 59.31
C ILE A 248 21.62 -51.63 59.44
N VAL A 249 22.11 -52.18 58.31
CA VAL A 249 23.02 -53.35 58.33
C VAL A 249 24.28 -53.01 59.11
N ILE A 250 24.91 -51.87 58.84
CA ILE A 250 26.10 -51.42 59.55
C ILE A 250 25.80 -51.23 61.05
N ALA A 251 24.70 -50.58 61.42
CA ALA A 251 24.32 -50.40 62.81
C ALA A 251 24.11 -51.74 63.55
N SER A 252 23.51 -52.73 62.88
CA SER A 252 23.27 -54.05 63.45
C SER A 252 24.55 -54.88 63.64
N THR A 253 25.52 -54.77 62.73
CA THR A 253 26.81 -55.46 62.88
C THR A 253 27.66 -54.84 63.98
N PHE A 254 27.71 -53.51 64.09
CA PHE A 254 28.43 -52.85 65.19
C PHE A 254 27.72 -53.03 66.55
N GLY A 255 26.38 -53.02 66.58
CA GLY A 255 25.61 -53.26 67.81
C GLY A 255 25.73 -54.69 68.33
N GLY A 256 25.86 -55.69 67.46
CA GLY A 256 26.08 -57.09 67.84
C GLY A 256 27.53 -57.44 68.20
N ILE A 257 28.49 -56.56 67.91
CA ILE A 257 29.91 -56.75 68.26
C ILE A 257 30.26 -56.05 69.59
N PHE A 258 29.50 -55.03 70.00
CA PHE A 258 29.76 -54.23 71.21
C PHE A 258 28.68 -54.35 72.31
N GLY A 259 27.66 -55.20 72.13
CA GLY A 259 26.69 -55.57 73.16
C GLY A 259 26.83 -57.03 73.54
#